data_AF-A0A5D4TSD5-F1
#
_entry.id   AF-A0A5D4TSD5-F1
#
_cell.length_a   1.000
_cell.length_b   1.000
_cell.length_c   1.000
_cell.angle_alpha   90.00
_cell.angle_beta   90.00
_cell.angle_gamma   90.00
#
_symmetry.space_group_name_H-M   'P 1'
#
loop_
_entity.id
_entity.type
_entity.pdbx_description
1 polymer ?
#
loop_
_entity_poly.entity_id
_entity_poly.type
_entity_poly.pdbx_seq_one_letter_code
_entity_poly.pdbx_strand_id
1 'polypeptide(L)'
;MYYEKIVPLKLRDFLKNPSHETLKDLLLHNTGETDYVDFKSVWIEFTKMAKHILAISNTGGGCIIIGVMQYDDGSLDLKGLSDEEFLDKADVDNKLQHLLPKYLRYRTEDFIFPKGIHPLLSLKRFQVLIIDYDPRYVPYTSIVTRGELRYGAIYARQGTKTIEASHEKLVDVILRKVQSGGSDSDERTLREHLEHLKILHLEHDQAEDMKYKKYLHDLIVRKMKKIESFLDLDSSEFHSW
;
A
#
# COMPACT_ATOMS: atom_id res chain seq x y z
N MET A 1 3.74 -10.02 6.86
CA MET A 1 4.11 -9.41 5.56
C MET A 1 2.83 -8.86 4.90
N TYR A 2 2.75 -7.57 4.54
CA TYR A 2 1.47 -6.88 4.29
C TYR A 2 0.59 -7.41 3.12
N TYR A 3 1.15 -8.24 2.24
CA TYR A 3 0.44 -8.82 1.10
C TYR A 3 -0.05 -10.26 1.31
N GLU A 4 -0.03 -10.80 2.54
CA GLU A 4 -0.44 -12.18 2.83
C GLU A 4 -1.90 -12.50 2.50
N LYS A 5 -2.78 -11.49 2.45
CA LYS A 5 -4.20 -11.65 2.13
C LYS A 5 -4.58 -11.27 0.69
N ILE A 6 -3.60 -10.89 -0.15
CA ILE A 6 -3.87 -10.59 -1.55
C ILE A 6 -4.10 -11.89 -2.31
N VAL A 7 -5.34 -12.07 -2.76
CA VAL A 7 -5.74 -13.05 -3.75
C VAL A 7 -6.09 -12.24 -5.00
N PRO A 8 -5.32 -12.35 -6.10
CA PRO A 8 -4.54 -13.52 -6.56
C PRO A 8 -3.03 -13.49 -6.26
N LEU A 9 -2.39 -14.67 -6.19
CA LEU A 9 -0.94 -14.84 -5.95
C LEU A 9 -0.06 -14.10 -6.97
N LYS A 10 -0.44 -14.11 -8.25
CA LYS A 10 0.30 -13.42 -9.32
C LYS A 10 0.32 -11.90 -9.13
N LEU A 11 -0.76 -11.33 -8.59
CA LEU A 11 -0.79 -9.91 -8.23
C LEU A 11 0.20 -9.62 -7.11
N ARG A 12 0.20 -10.45 -6.07
CA ARG A 12 1.14 -10.31 -4.95
C ARG A 12 2.59 -10.36 -5.45
N ASP A 13 2.90 -11.28 -6.35
CA ASP A 13 4.25 -11.45 -6.88
C ASP A 13 4.65 -10.22 -7.74
N PHE A 14 3.73 -9.70 -8.55
CA PHE A 14 3.92 -8.44 -9.28
C PHE A 14 4.13 -7.23 -8.35
N LEU A 15 3.30 -7.05 -7.31
CA LEU A 15 3.41 -5.92 -6.38
C LEU A 15 4.73 -5.95 -5.58
N LYS A 16 5.25 -7.14 -5.28
CA LYS A 16 6.55 -7.30 -4.61
C LYS A 16 7.72 -7.01 -5.53
N ASN A 17 7.65 -7.43 -6.79
CA ASN A 17 8.72 -7.24 -7.77
C ASN A 17 8.12 -6.86 -9.13
N PRO A 18 7.80 -5.56 -9.36
CA PRO A 18 7.19 -5.12 -10.60
C PRO A 18 8.20 -5.18 -11.74
N SER A 19 7.97 -6.08 -12.70
CA SER A 19 8.82 -6.28 -13.88
C SER A 19 7.97 -6.64 -15.09
N HIS A 20 8.54 -6.54 -16.30
CA HIS A 20 7.84 -6.97 -17.53
C HIS A 20 7.38 -8.42 -17.47
N GLU A 21 8.14 -9.30 -16.82
CA GLU A 21 7.79 -10.71 -16.67
C GLU A 21 6.62 -10.89 -15.70
N THR A 22 6.67 -10.25 -14.53
CA THR A 22 5.59 -10.38 -13.53
C THR A 22 4.31 -9.69 -14.00
N LEU A 23 4.40 -8.60 -14.77
CA LEU A 23 3.24 -7.97 -15.40
C LEU A 23 2.65 -8.86 -16.51
N LYS A 24 3.49 -9.41 -17.40
CA LYS A 24 3.05 -10.36 -18.43
C LYS A 24 2.31 -11.53 -17.80
N ASP A 25 2.90 -12.13 -16.77
CA ASP A 25 2.29 -13.24 -16.05
C ASP A 25 0.95 -12.85 -15.43
N LEU A 26 0.86 -11.67 -14.82
CA LEU A 26 -0.37 -11.12 -14.29
C LEU A 26 -1.43 -10.96 -15.39
N LEU A 27 -1.10 -10.31 -16.50
CA LEU A 27 -2.05 -10.04 -17.58
C LEU A 27 -2.55 -11.31 -18.29
N LEU A 28 -1.71 -12.34 -18.42
CA LEU A 28 -2.06 -13.58 -19.12
C LEU A 28 -2.81 -14.60 -18.24
N HIS A 29 -2.71 -14.51 -16.91
CA HIS A 29 -3.28 -15.50 -15.99
C HIS A 29 -4.31 -14.95 -15.01
N ASN A 30 -4.60 -13.65 -15.02
CA ASN A 30 -5.55 -13.06 -14.08
C ASN A 30 -7.01 -13.30 -14.49
N THR A 31 -7.87 -13.48 -13.48
CA THR A 31 -9.29 -13.82 -13.59
C THR A 31 -10.20 -12.58 -13.57
N GLY A 32 -9.67 -11.39 -13.88
CA GLY A 32 -10.42 -10.12 -13.94
C GLY A 32 -10.07 -9.09 -12.85
N GLU A 33 -10.83 -7.99 -12.79
CA GLU A 33 -10.74 -6.98 -11.72
C GLU A 33 -11.11 -7.56 -10.35
N THR A 34 -10.45 -7.03 -9.32
CA THR A 34 -10.69 -7.40 -7.92
C THR A 34 -10.73 -6.15 -7.04
N ASP A 35 -10.80 -6.33 -5.72
CA ASP A 35 -10.63 -5.23 -4.77
C ASP A 35 -9.22 -4.59 -4.85
N TYR A 36 -8.23 -5.30 -5.40
CA TYR A 36 -6.82 -4.92 -5.41
C TYR A 36 -6.26 -4.61 -6.80
N VAL A 37 -7.01 -4.93 -7.86
CA VAL A 37 -6.64 -4.64 -9.26
C VAL A 37 -7.81 -3.99 -9.96
N ASP A 38 -7.53 -2.86 -10.57
CA ASP A 38 -8.46 -2.17 -11.44
C ASP A 38 -7.86 -2.06 -12.85
N PHE A 39 -8.67 -2.30 -13.88
CA PHE A 39 -8.25 -2.18 -15.28
C PHE A 39 -8.87 -0.94 -15.90
N LYS A 40 -8.08 -0.21 -16.67
CA LYS A 40 -8.54 0.94 -17.43
C LYS A 40 -7.95 0.88 -18.83
N SER A 41 -8.78 1.07 -19.85
CA SER A 41 -8.32 1.08 -21.24
C SER A 41 -7.41 2.27 -21.52
N VAL A 42 -7.70 3.42 -20.92
CA VAL A 42 -6.96 4.69 -21.04
C VAL A 42 -6.99 5.44 -19.70
N TRP A 43 -6.14 6.47 -19.56
CA TRP A 43 -6.23 7.37 -18.40
C TRP A 43 -7.59 8.05 -18.34
N ILE A 44 -8.23 7.92 -17.17
CA ILE A 44 -9.48 8.62 -16.87
C ILE A 44 -9.20 9.97 -16.21
N GLU A 45 -10.26 10.73 -16.00
CA GLU A 45 -10.18 12.00 -15.29
C GLU A 45 -9.54 11.81 -13.88
N PHE A 46 -8.64 12.72 -13.50
CA PHE A 46 -7.77 12.56 -12.34
C PHE A 46 -8.51 12.59 -11.00
N THR A 47 -9.66 13.27 -10.87
CA THR A 47 -10.49 13.16 -9.65
C THR A 47 -11.13 11.79 -9.52
N LYS A 48 -11.56 11.16 -10.62
CA LYS A 48 -12.01 9.77 -10.62
C LYS A 48 -10.88 8.79 -10.30
N MET A 49 -9.71 9.01 -10.90
CA MET A 49 -8.51 8.22 -10.61
C MET A 49 -8.14 8.29 -9.12
N ALA A 50 -8.09 9.50 -8.54
CA ALA A 50 -7.82 9.72 -7.13
C ALA A 50 -8.83 9.01 -6.21
N LYS A 51 -10.11 8.98 -6.59
CA LYS A 51 -11.15 8.23 -5.87
C LYS A 51 -10.87 6.72 -5.86
N HIS A 52 -10.45 6.14 -6.98
CA HIS A 52 -10.04 4.73 -7.04
C HIS A 52 -8.79 4.47 -6.20
N ILE A 53 -7.80 5.37 -6.26
CA ILE A 53 -6.56 5.25 -5.46
C ILE A 53 -6.88 5.24 -3.97
N LEU A 54 -7.71 6.17 -3.49
CA LEU A 54 -8.18 6.20 -2.10
C LEU A 54 -8.88 4.90 -1.72
N ALA A 55 -9.77 4.40 -2.57
CA ALA A 55 -10.49 3.16 -2.31
C ALA A 55 -9.60 1.93 -2.19
N ILE A 56 -8.62 1.77 -3.09
CA ILE A 56 -7.66 0.67 -3.08
C ILE A 56 -6.75 0.78 -1.86
N SER A 57 -6.23 1.98 -1.56
CA SER A 57 -5.37 2.23 -0.40
C SER A 57 -6.04 1.87 0.94
N ASN A 58 -7.35 2.08 1.06
CA ASN A 58 -8.13 1.72 2.26
C ASN A 58 -8.49 0.23 2.34
N THR A 59 -8.42 -0.51 1.23
CA THR A 59 -8.88 -1.91 1.18
C THR A 59 -7.72 -2.92 1.30
N GLY A 60 -6.48 -2.46 1.14
CA GLY A 60 -5.29 -3.32 1.24
C GLY A 60 -4.15 -2.97 0.27
N GLY A 61 -4.24 -1.83 -0.42
CA GLY A 61 -3.31 -1.47 -1.50
C GLY A 61 -3.56 -2.31 -2.76
N GLY A 62 -2.70 -2.17 -3.76
CA GLY A 62 -2.90 -2.84 -5.04
C GLY A 62 -2.31 -2.08 -6.22
N CYS A 63 -2.92 -2.24 -7.39
CA CYS A 63 -2.55 -1.44 -8.55
C CYS A 63 -3.74 -1.14 -9.47
N ILE A 64 -3.57 -0.10 -10.28
CA ILE A 64 -4.44 0.23 -11.41
C ILE A 64 -3.59 0.06 -12.67
N ILE A 65 -4.04 -0.77 -13.61
CA ILE A 65 -3.32 -1.05 -14.85
C ILE A 65 -4.03 -0.35 -16.00
N ILE A 66 -3.32 0.57 -16.65
CA ILE A 66 -3.79 1.38 -17.76
C ILE A 66 -3.31 0.76 -19.09
N GLY A 67 -4.20 0.69 -20.08
CA GLY A 67 -4.00 0.00 -21.35
C GLY A 67 -4.70 -1.36 -21.44
N VAL A 68 -5.57 -1.69 -20.48
CA VAL A 68 -6.30 -2.97 -20.43
C VAL A 68 -7.80 -2.69 -20.39
N MET A 69 -8.52 -3.24 -21.35
CA MET A 69 -9.99 -3.22 -21.38
C MET A 69 -10.50 -4.51 -20.76
N GLN A 70 -11.45 -4.42 -19.84
CA GLN A 70 -12.22 -5.57 -19.38
C GLN A 70 -13.64 -5.47 -19.95
N TYR A 71 -14.13 -6.57 -20.53
CA TYR A 71 -15.51 -6.69 -21.02
C TYR A 71 -16.44 -7.25 -19.93
N ASP A 72 -17.74 -7.09 -20.14
CA ASP A 72 -18.78 -7.55 -19.19
C ASP A 72 -18.78 -9.07 -18.96
N ASP A 73 -18.24 -9.84 -19.92
CA ASP A 73 -18.05 -11.30 -19.80
C ASP A 73 -16.81 -11.69 -18.99
N GLY A 74 -16.08 -10.69 -18.47
CA GLY A 74 -14.85 -10.86 -17.69
C GLY A 74 -13.59 -11.03 -18.53
N SER A 75 -13.70 -11.12 -19.85
CA SER A 75 -12.55 -11.23 -20.74
C SER A 75 -11.73 -9.93 -20.77
N LEU A 76 -10.42 -10.08 -20.98
CA LEU A 76 -9.46 -8.97 -21.02
C LEU A 76 -8.95 -8.77 -22.43
N ASP A 77 -9.01 -7.53 -22.91
CA ASP A 77 -8.32 -7.08 -24.12
C ASP A 77 -7.19 -6.14 -23.76
N LEU A 78 -5.97 -6.60 -24.06
CA LEU A 78 -4.73 -5.92 -23.76
C LEU A 78 -4.46 -4.86 -24.83
N LYS A 79 -5.29 -3.82 -24.94
CA LYS A 79 -5.20 -2.80 -26.01
C LYS A 79 -3.81 -2.12 -26.08
N GLY A 80 -3.23 -1.83 -24.92
CA GLY A 80 -2.07 -0.94 -24.78
C GLY A 80 -2.45 0.52 -24.96
N LEU A 81 -1.49 1.41 -24.70
CA LEU A 81 -1.61 2.85 -24.87
C LEU A 81 -0.90 3.32 -26.14
N SER A 82 -1.54 4.23 -26.85
CA SER A 82 -0.92 5.04 -27.91
C SER A 82 0.02 6.10 -27.34
N ASP A 83 0.81 6.75 -28.20
CA ASP A 83 1.74 7.81 -27.79
C ASP A 83 1.02 9.01 -27.14
N GLU A 84 -0.20 9.32 -27.56
CA GLU A 84 -1.01 10.42 -27.01
C GLU A 84 -1.67 10.06 -25.66
N GLU A 85 -2.00 8.78 -25.46
CA GLU A 85 -2.59 8.27 -24.22
C GLU A 85 -1.52 8.00 -23.16
N PHE A 86 -0.25 7.90 -23.54
CA PHE A 86 0.86 7.63 -22.64
C PHE A 86 1.32 8.93 -21.94
N LEU A 87 1.12 8.99 -20.63
CA LEU A 87 1.41 10.21 -19.85
C LEU A 87 2.81 10.16 -19.24
N ASP A 88 3.45 11.32 -19.12
CA ASP A 88 4.69 11.43 -18.35
C ASP A 88 4.42 11.21 -16.85
N LYS A 89 5.31 10.48 -16.17
CA LYS A 89 5.15 10.12 -14.75
C LYS A 89 5.10 11.37 -13.85
N ALA A 90 5.91 12.40 -14.14
CA ALA A 90 5.92 13.62 -13.35
C ALA A 90 4.61 14.40 -13.53
N ASP A 91 4.03 14.38 -14.73
CA ASP A 91 2.71 14.99 -14.98
C ASP A 91 1.60 14.27 -14.22
N VAL A 92 1.64 12.93 -14.16
CA VAL A 92 0.71 12.12 -13.37
C VAL A 92 0.83 12.47 -11.89
N ASP A 93 2.04 12.47 -11.34
CA ASP A 93 2.30 12.78 -9.94
C ASP A 93 1.88 14.22 -9.58
N ASN A 94 2.19 15.20 -10.44
CA ASN A 94 1.80 16.59 -10.24
C ASN A 94 0.27 16.78 -10.21
N LYS A 95 -0.47 16.00 -11.01
CA LYS A 95 -1.95 16.06 -11.02
C LYS A 95 -2.54 15.35 -9.79
N LEU A 96 -1.95 14.25 -9.34
CA LEU A 96 -2.46 13.44 -8.22
C LEU A 96 -2.08 13.97 -6.84
N GLN A 97 -0.89 14.58 -6.67
CA GLN A 97 -0.40 15.06 -5.37
C GLN A 97 -1.33 16.09 -4.71
N HIS A 98 -2.08 16.86 -5.51
CA HIS A 98 -3.03 17.86 -5.01
C HIS A 98 -4.40 17.27 -4.64
N LEU A 99 -4.66 16.02 -5.01
CA LEU A 99 -5.93 15.33 -4.77
C LEU A 99 -5.82 14.28 -3.65
N LEU A 100 -4.61 13.82 -3.33
CA LEU A 100 -4.36 12.71 -2.41
C LEU A 100 -3.66 13.15 -1.12
N PRO A 101 -3.91 12.47 0.01
CA PRO A 101 -3.19 12.72 1.26
C PRO A 101 -1.68 12.53 1.12
N LYS A 102 -0.89 13.38 1.79
CA LYS A 102 0.59 13.38 1.71
C LYS A 102 1.26 12.05 2.10
N TYR A 103 0.63 11.30 2.99
CA TYR A 103 1.15 10.05 3.54
C TYR A 103 0.72 8.83 2.70
N LEU A 104 -0.14 9.01 1.70
CA LEU A 104 -0.49 7.95 0.76
C LEU A 104 0.64 7.77 -0.25
N ARG A 105 1.28 6.60 -0.22
CA ARG A 105 2.37 6.25 -1.14
C ARG A 105 1.84 5.56 -2.38
N TYR A 106 2.16 6.12 -3.54
CA TYR A 106 1.88 5.55 -4.84
C TYR A 106 3.05 5.82 -5.78
N ARG A 107 3.18 5.05 -6.84
CA ARG A 107 4.15 5.27 -7.91
C ARG A 107 3.61 4.80 -9.26
N THR A 108 3.99 5.48 -10.32
CA THR A 108 3.65 5.08 -11.69
C THR A 108 4.83 4.36 -12.32
N GLU A 109 4.58 3.17 -12.87
CA GLU A 109 5.57 2.36 -13.56
C GLU A 109 5.19 2.12 -15.02
N ASP A 110 6.19 2.19 -15.90
CA ASP A 110 6.00 2.11 -17.34
C ASP A 110 6.50 0.77 -17.86
N PHE A 111 5.66 0.09 -18.64
CA PHE A 111 5.96 -1.22 -19.21
C PHE A 111 5.80 -1.19 -20.72
N ILE A 112 6.93 -1.06 -21.41
CA ILE A 112 7.03 -1.08 -22.87
C ILE A 112 7.48 -2.47 -23.30
N PHE A 113 6.61 -3.19 -24.02
CA PHE A 113 6.91 -4.55 -24.50
C PHE A 113 7.49 -4.50 -25.93
N PRO A 114 8.75 -4.94 -26.12
CA PRO A 114 9.31 -5.04 -27.47
C PRO A 114 8.60 -6.09 -28.32
N LYS A 115 8.91 -6.06 -29.61
CA LYS A 115 8.39 -7.03 -30.58
C LYS A 115 8.83 -8.45 -30.21
N GLY A 116 7.92 -9.42 -30.32
CA GLY A 116 8.26 -10.85 -30.25
C GLY A 116 8.22 -11.51 -28.87
N ILE A 117 7.85 -10.80 -27.80
CA ILE A 117 7.66 -11.41 -26.47
C ILE A 117 6.43 -12.31 -26.41
N HIS A 118 5.27 -11.78 -26.81
CA HIS A 118 4.00 -12.50 -26.85
C HIS A 118 3.07 -11.82 -27.86
N PRO A 119 2.28 -12.55 -28.67
CA PRO A 119 1.42 -11.94 -29.69
C PRO A 119 0.50 -10.85 -29.14
N LEU A 120 -0.08 -11.06 -27.95
CA LEU A 120 -1.00 -10.10 -27.32
C LEU A 120 -0.33 -8.85 -26.73
N LEU A 121 0.98 -8.88 -26.49
CA LEU A 121 1.73 -7.80 -25.83
C LEU A 121 2.74 -7.11 -26.75
N SER A 122 3.04 -7.70 -27.90
CA SER A 122 4.05 -7.22 -28.83
C SER A 122 3.78 -5.77 -29.25
N LEU A 123 4.78 -4.89 -29.06
CA LEU A 123 4.73 -3.46 -29.39
C LEU A 123 3.71 -2.65 -28.57
N LYS A 124 3.22 -3.19 -27.45
CA LYS A 124 2.27 -2.50 -26.58
C LYS A 124 2.94 -1.86 -25.38
N ARG A 125 2.36 -0.75 -24.93
CA ARG A 125 2.79 -0.02 -23.75
C ARG A 125 1.67 0.00 -22.72
N PHE A 126 2.04 -0.17 -21.47
CA PHE A 126 1.13 -0.11 -20.33
C PHE A 126 1.74 0.80 -19.27
N GLN A 127 0.88 1.47 -18.53
CA GLN A 127 1.28 2.19 -17.32
C GLN A 127 0.57 1.56 -16.14
N VAL A 128 1.27 1.38 -15.03
CA VAL A 128 0.73 0.77 -13.84
C VAL A 128 0.94 1.69 -12.67
N LEU A 129 -0.15 2.10 -12.05
CA LEU A 129 -0.13 2.88 -10.83
C LEU A 129 -0.17 1.92 -9.65
N ILE A 130 0.96 1.75 -8.97
CA ILE A 130 1.11 0.88 -7.81
C ILE A 130 0.81 1.69 -6.56
N ILE A 131 -0.08 1.16 -5.71
CA ILE A 131 -0.58 1.80 -4.50
C ILE A 131 -0.14 0.97 -3.32
N ASP A 132 0.73 1.55 -2.49
CA ASP A 132 1.25 0.83 -1.33
C ASP A 132 0.22 0.84 -0.20
N TYR A 133 0.23 -0.24 0.59
CA TYR A 133 -0.62 -0.37 1.76
C TYR A 133 0.18 -0.17 3.03
N ASP A 134 -0.17 0.86 3.78
CA ASP A 134 0.33 1.08 5.14
C ASP A 134 -0.86 1.15 6.11
N PRO A 135 -1.13 0.08 6.88
CA PRO A 135 -2.28 0.05 7.77
C PRO A 135 -2.18 1.06 8.92
N ARG A 136 -1.00 1.64 9.19
CA ARG A 136 -0.84 2.68 10.22
C ARG A 136 -1.61 3.94 9.82
N TYR A 137 -1.49 4.36 8.57
CA TYR A 137 -2.05 5.63 8.09
C TYR A 137 -3.49 5.52 7.56
N VAL A 138 -3.98 4.29 7.38
CA VAL A 138 -5.38 4.02 7.08
C VAL A 138 -6.26 4.41 8.29
N PRO A 139 -7.49 4.91 8.10
CA PRO A 139 -8.12 5.25 6.83
C PRO A 139 -7.58 6.55 6.21
N TYR A 140 -7.34 6.50 4.90
CA TYR A 140 -7.14 7.67 4.05
C TYR A 140 -8.48 8.32 3.73
N THR A 141 -8.55 9.64 3.92
CA THR A 141 -9.71 10.47 3.60
C THR A 141 -9.40 11.34 2.39
N SER A 142 -10.44 11.74 1.66
CA SER A 142 -10.29 12.77 0.62
C SER A 142 -9.94 14.12 1.26
N ILE A 143 -8.92 14.79 0.74
CA ILE A 143 -8.47 16.11 1.20
C ILE A 143 -9.07 17.28 0.40
N VAL A 144 -9.89 16.99 -0.61
CA VAL A 144 -10.50 18.00 -1.48
C VAL A 144 -11.96 17.66 -1.79
N THR A 145 -12.75 18.68 -2.16
CA THR A 145 -14.04 18.51 -2.83
C THR A 145 -13.90 18.95 -4.28
N ARG A 146 -13.81 17.99 -5.20
CA ARG A 146 -13.64 18.26 -6.63
C ARG A 146 -14.12 17.06 -7.45
N GLY A 147 -15.00 17.29 -8.43
CA GLY A 147 -15.53 16.22 -9.27
C GLY A 147 -16.26 15.16 -8.43
N GLU A 148 -15.79 13.91 -8.48
CA GLU A 148 -16.35 12.80 -7.69
C GLU A 148 -15.84 12.72 -6.24
N LEU A 149 -14.87 13.57 -5.87
CA LEU A 149 -14.29 13.61 -4.52
C LEU A 149 -15.08 14.54 -3.61
N ARG A 150 -15.36 14.07 -2.40
CA ARG A 150 -15.97 14.84 -1.31
C ARG A 150 -14.99 14.93 -0.15
N TYR A 151 -14.71 16.14 0.33
CA TYR A 151 -13.80 16.36 1.44
C TYR A 151 -14.20 15.53 2.68
N GLY A 152 -13.22 14.86 3.29
CA GLY A 152 -13.39 14.00 4.46
C GLY A 152 -14.01 12.62 4.17
N ALA A 153 -14.47 12.34 2.95
CA ALA A 153 -15.03 11.04 2.60
C ALA A 153 -13.94 9.95 2.60
N ILE A 154 -14.30 8.77 3.08
CA ILE A 154 -13.48 7.57 3.01
C ILE A 154 -14.08 6.70 1.91
N TYR A 155 -13.26 6.30 0.94
CA TYR A 155 -13.68 5.40 -0.13
C TYR A 155 -13.13 4.00 0.12
N ALA A 156 -13.86 2.99 -0.33
CA ALA A 156 -13.47 1.58 -0.23
C ALA A 156 -13.86 0.81 -1.50
N ARG A 157 -13.15 -0.28 -1.79
CA ARG A 157 -13.49 -1.19 -2.88
C ARG A 157 -14.54 -2.21 -2.43
N GLN A 158 -15.45 -2.49 -3.35
CA GLN A 158 -16.45 -3.56 -3.25
C GLN A 158 -16.54 -4.26 -4.61
N GLY A 159 -15.73 -5.29 -4.80
CA GLY A 159 -15.50 -5.93 -6.09
C GLY A 159 -14.88 -4.96 -7.08
N THR A 160 -15.57 -4.75 -8.20
CA THR A 160 -15.15 -3.84 -9.29
C THR A 160 -15.57 -2.40 -9.07
N LYS A 161 -16.30 -2.10 -7.98
CA LYS A 161 -16.87 -0.77 -7.72
C LYS A 161 -16.14 -0.05 -6.60
N THR A 162 -16.08 1.27 -6.75
CA THR A 162 -15.62 2.18 -5.70
C THR A 162 -16.81 2.87 -5.08
N ILE A 163 -16.98 2.67 -3.77
CA ILE A 163 -18.08 3.24 -2.99
C ILE A 163 -17.53 4.11 -1.87
N GLU A 164 -18.36 5.02 -1.37
CA GLU A 164 -18.10 5.61 -0.06
C GLU A 164 -18.24 4.53 1.02
N ALA A 165 -17.33 4.50 1.97
CA ALA A 165 -17.25 3.45 2.97
C ALA A 165 -18.51 3.45 3.84
N SER A 166 -19.23 2.33 3.82
CA SER A 166 -20.32 2.06 4.76
C SER A 166 -19.79 1.86 6.17
N HIS A 167 -20.69 1.84 7.16
CA HIS A 167 -20.34 1.56 8.55
C HIS A 167 -19.53 0.26 8.69
N GLU A 168 -19.92 -0.82 8.03
CA GLU A 168 -19.22 -2.12 8.07
C GLU A 168 -17.79 -2.02 7.54
N LYS A 169 -17.60 -1.35 6.39
CA LYS A 169 -16.27 -1.15 5.79
C LYS A 169 -15.39 -0.27 6.66
N LEU A 170 -15.95 0.78 7.25
CA LEU A 170 -15.22 1.62 8.20
C LEU A 170 -14.76 0.82 9.43
N VAL A 171 -15.62 -0.03 9.98
CA VAL A 171 -15.26 -0.89 11.12
C VAL A 171 -14.14 -1.84 10.76
N ASP A 172 -14.20 -2.53 9.61
CA ASP A 172 -13.11 -3.41 9.15
C ASP A 172 -11.79 -2.65 8.99
N VAL A 173 -11.83 -1.48 8.37
CA VAL A 173 -10.67 -0.60 8.17
C VAL A 173 -10.05 -0.18 9.52
N ILE A 174 -10.88 0.21 10.49
CA ILE A 174 -10.43 0.59 11.84
C ILE A 174 -9.86 -0.62 12.58
N LEU A 175 -10.50 -1.79 12.50
CA LEU A 175 -10.01 -3.02 13.14
C LEU A 175 -8.64 -3.42 12.60
N ARG A 176 -8.42 -3.30 11.29
CA ARG A 176 -7.09 -3.55 10.67
C ARG A 176 -6.04 -2.57 11.18
N LYS A 177 -6.39 -1.29 11.30
CA LYS A 177 -5.50 -0.28 11.90
C LYS A 177 -5.11 -0.70 13.33
N VAL A 178 -6.08 -1.02 14.18
CA VAL A 178 -5.84 -1.45 15.57
C VAL A 178 -4.96 -2.70 15.62
N GLN A 179 -5.23 -3.71 14.79
CA GLN A 179 -4.42 -4.93 14.70
C GLN A 179 -2.98 -4.68 14.25
N SER A 180 -2.77 -3.67 13.40
CA SER A 180 -1.44 -3.27 12.94
C SER A 180 -0.63 -2.46 13.95
N GLY A 181 -1.18 -2.21 15.15
CA GLY A 181 -0.57 -1.39 16.19
C GLY A 181 -0.95 0.09 16.12
N GLY A 182 -1.89 0.46 15.24
CA GLY A 182 -2.26 1.85 14.98
C GLY A 182 -1.17 2.64 14.25
N SER A 183 -1.54 3.78 13.66
CA SER A 183 -0.66 4.94 13.78
C SER A 183 -0.82 5.34 15.24
N ASP A 184 0.11 4.95 16.09
CA ASP A 184 0.19 5.57 17.41
C ASP A 184 0.15 7.09 17.14
N SER A 185 -0.92 7.76 17.56
CA SER A 185 -0.90 9.22 17.72
C SER A 185 0.19 9.63 18.71
N ASP A 186 0.67 8.66 19.49
CA ASP A 186 1.90 8.66 20.24
C ASP A 186 3.07 8.17 19.34
N GLU A 187 3.47 8.94 18.32
CA GLU A 187 4.86 8.84 17.83
C GLU A 187 5.76 9.25 19.00
N ARG A 188 5.94 8.34 19.96
CA ARG A 188 6.67 8.59 21.19
C ARG A 188 8.07 8.93 20.77
N THR A 189 8.50 10.11 21.17
CA THR A 189 9.84 10.56 20.81
C THR A 189 10.88 9.56 21.32
N LEU A 190 12.05 9.49 20.69
CA LEU A 190 13.17 8.69 21.20
C LEU A 190 13.42 8.95 22.70
N ARG A 191 13.24 10.20 23.12
CA ARG A 191 13.32 10.62 24.53
C ARG A 191 12.36 9.84 25.43
N GLU A 192 11.10 9.72 25.04
CA GLU A 192 10.10 8.94 25.81
C GLU A 192 10.45 7.45 25.82
N HIS A 193 10.96 6.92 24.71
CA HIS A 193 11.42 5.53 24.66
C HIS A 193 12.56 5.26 25.65
N LEU A 194 13.54 6.17 25.73
CA LEU A 194 14.65 6.10 26.67
C LEU A 194 14.19 6.28 28.13
N GLU A 195 13.21 7.15 28.38
CA GLU A 195 12.68 7.35 29.74
C GLU A 195 11.97 6.09 30.25
N HIS A 196 11.15 5.43 29.41
CA HIS A 196 10.56 4.14 29.78
C HIS A 196 11.63 3.08 30.06
N LEU A 197 12.71 3.05 29.27
CA LEU A 197 13.79 2.09 29.47
C LEU A 197 14.48 2.33 30.82
N LYS A 198 14.72 3.60 31.18
CA LYS A 198 15.28 3.99 32.48
C LYS A 198 14.39 3.55 33.64
N ILE A 199 13.08 3.76 33.54
CA ILE A 199 12.10 3.32 34.55
C ILE A 199 12.14 1.79 34.70
N LEU A 200 12.17 1.05 33.59
CA LEU A 200 12.22 -0.41 33.61
C LEU A 200 13.51 -0.94 34.27
N HIS A 201 14.66 -0.31 34.01
CA HIS A 201 15.90 -0.66 34.69
C HIS A 201 15.84 -0.38 36.19
N LEU A 202 15.30 0.78 36.58
CA LEU A 202 15.16 1.15 37.98
C LEU A 202 14.25 0.18 38.74
N GLU A 203 13.13 -0.22 38.13
CA GLU A 203 12.20 -1.21 38.67
C GLU A 203 12.83 -2.61 38.73
N HIS A 204 13.59 -3.00 37.71
CA HIS A 204 14.30 -4.28 37.68
C HIS A 204 15.35 -4.40 38.80
N ASP A 205 16.03 -3.30 39.11
CA ASP A 205 17.04 -3.25 40.17
C ASP A 205 16.41 -3.29 41.57
N GLN A 206 15.21 -2.72 41.71
CA GLN A 206 14.43 -2.72 42.96
C GLN A 206 13.61 -4.01 43.16
N ALA A 207 13.41 -4.81 42.11
CA ALA A 207 12.63 -6.05 42.21
C ALA A 207 13.37 -7.14 43.01
N GLU A 208 12.74 -7.60 44.08
CA GLU A 208 13.19 -8.72 44.91
C GLU A 208 12.65 -10.08 44.42
N ASP A 209 11.44 -10.09 43.83
CA ASP A 209 10.83 -11.31 43.30
C ASP A 209 11.53 -11.75 41.99
N MET A 210 12.11 -12.94 42.02
CA MET A 210 12.89 -13.48 40.89
C MET A 210 12.06 -13.69 39.61
N LYS A 211 10.76 -13.99 39.73
CA LYS A 211 9.88 -14.21 38.59
C LYS A 211 9.52 -12.87 37.94
N TYR A 212 9.26 -11.85 38.75
CA TYR A 212 9.01 -10.48 38.31
C TYR A 212 10.27 -9.85 37.71
N LYS A 213 11.43 -10.06 38.33
CA LYS A 213 12.73 -9.61 37.82
C LYS A 213 13.03 -10.20 36.44
N LYS A 214 12.79 -11.49 36.25
CA LYS A 214 12.91 -12.16 34.95
C LYS A 214 11.94 -11.57 33.92
N TYR A 215 10.69 -11.30 34.30
CA TYR A 215 9.73 -10.64 33.43
C TYR A 215 10.18 -9.23 33.00
N LEU A 216 10.68 -8.43 33.94
CA LEU A 216 11.19 -7.09 33.65
C LEU A 216 12.40 -7.14 32.72
N HIS A 217 13.31 -8.11 32.92
CA HIS A 217 14.43 -8.35 32.03
C HIS A 217 13.98 -8.64 30.59
N ASP A 218 13.03 -9.56 30.41
CA ASP A 218 12.47 -9.88 29.09
C ASP A 218 11.75 -8.68 28.45
N LEU A 219 11.20 -7.78 29.27
CA LEU A 219 10.52 -6.57 28.81
C LEU A 219 11.52 -5.48 28.39
N ILE A 220 12.62 -5.32 29.12
CA ILE A 220 13.75 -4.46 28.77
C ILE A 220 14.33 -4.88 27.41
N VAL A 221 14.63 -6.16 27.22
CA VAL A 221 15.19 -6.69 25.95
C VAL A 221 14.26 -6.40 24.76
N ARG A 222 12.96 -6.62 24.92
CA ARG A 222 11.97 -6.31 23.88
C ARG A 222 11.88 -4.82 23.59
N LYS A 223 11.98 -3.97 24.62
CA LYS A 223 11.96 -2.52 24.47
C LYS A 223 13.21 -2.01 23.75
N MET A 224 14.39 -2.55 24.06
CA MET A 224 15.65 -2.24 23.37
C MET A 224 15.56 -2.54 21.87
N LYS A 225 15.09 -3.74 21.50
CA LYS A 225 14.87 -4.11 20.09
C LYS A 225 13.92 -3.17 19.35
N LYS A 226 12.86 -2.70 20.04
CA LYS A 226 11.93 -1.72 19.47
C LYS A 226 12.60 -0.36 19.24
N ILE A 227 13.56 0.04 20.09
CA ILE A 227 14.34 1.28 19.93
C ILE A 227 15.37 1.12 18.81
N GLU A 228 16.05 -0.02 18.72
CA GLU A 228 17.00 -0.33 17.62
C GLU A 228 16.30 -0.26 16.26
N SER A 229 15.13 -0.90 16.14
CA SER A 229 14.28 -0.83 14.94
C SER A 229 13.75 0.58 14.66
N PHE A 230 13.57 1.42 15.69
CA PHE A 230 13.16 2.82 15.50
C PHE A 230 14.31 3.69 14.97
N LEU A 231 15.56 3.34 15.32
CA LEU A 231 16.76 4.05 14.92
C LEU A 231 17.39 3.51 13.61
N ASP A 232 16.77 2.52 12.96
CA ASP A 232 17.33 1.83 11.79
C ASP A 232 18.73 1.25 12.03
N LEU A 233 18.98 0.81 13.28
CA LEU A 233 20.21 0.14 13.65
C LEU A 233 20.05 -1.36 13.35
N ASP A 234 20.51 -1.79 12.18
CA ASP A 234 20.59 -3.21 11.86
C ASP A 234 21.56 -3.91 12.85
N SER A 235 21.09 -5.00 13.47
CA SER A 235 21.88 -5.79 14.42
C SER A 235 23.01 -6.61 13.78
N SER A 236 23.46 -6.24 12.58
CA SER A 236 24.48 -6.95 11.80
C SER A 236 25.91 -6.40 11.95
N GLU A 237 26.13 -5.28 12.65
CA GLU A 237 27.47 -4.67 12.76
C GLU A 237 28.21 -4.82 14.10
N PHE A 238 27.68 -5.55 15.08
CA PHE A 238 28.41 -5.81 16.34
C PHE A 238 28.93 -7.24 16.44
N HIS A 239 29.84 -7.61 15.54
CA HIS A 239 30.84 -8.68 15.74
C HIS A 239 32.21 -8.20 15.25
N SER A 240 32.87 -7.37 16.04
CA SER A 240 34.34 -7.34 16.23
C SER A 240 34.70 -6.08 17.00
N TRP A 241 35.05 -6.24 18.28
CA TRP A 241 36.23 -5.68 18.96
C TRP A 241 36.40 -6.45 20.27
#